data_AF-A0A1Y4WRA5-F1
#
_entry.id   AF-A0A1Y4WRA5-F1
#
_cell.length_a   1.000
_cell.length_b   1.000
_cell.length_c   1.000
_cell.angle_alpha   90.00
_cell.angle_beta   90.00
_cell.angle_gamma   90.00
#
_symmetry.space_group_name_H-M   'P 1'
#
loop_
_entity.id
_entity.type
_entity.pdbx_description
1 polymer ?
#
loop_
_entity_poly.entity_id
_entity_poly.type
_entity_poly.pdbx_seq_one_letter_code
_entity_poly.pdbx_strand_id
1 'polypeptide(L)'
;MPIEQEKLNRLLLELNTGQPLYVEVSEYCGRDYLAEHLPEDMKLTELNLLACKLADLSPQQDAAFEGLVRMDLDKGMAELPLNRLIDLASSVDCCHMVAEAGNDEQLGHFYVDNDFPVLPAGLPEEVYELLDYGAIGRKARQEEGGVFTSGGYVVQHSDLDVSYSQSQGGPSMEVGL
;
A
#
# COMPACT_ATOMS: atom_id res chain seq x y z
N MET A 1 -13.98 6.96 -10.66
CA MET A 1 -13.25 7.36 -11.89
C MET A 1 -12.80 8.81 -11.78
N PRO A 2 -11.57 9.15 -12.19
CA PRO A 2 -11.06 10.52 -12.14
C PRO A 2 -11.90 11.47 -13.01
N ILE A 3 -12.08 12.70 -12.51
CA ILE A 3 -12.70 13.83 -13.21
C ILE A 3 -11.60 14.54 -14.00
N GLU A 4 -11.83 14.77 -15.29
CA GLU A 4 -10.92 15.57 -16.14
C GLU A 4 -10.66 16.96 -15.54
N GLN A 5 -9.42 17.46 -15.65
CA GLN A 5 -9.00 18.68 -14.96
C GLN A 5 -9.84 19.92 -15.33
N GLU A 6 -10.21 20.08 -16.60
CA GLU A 6 -11.05 21.21 -17.03
C GLU A 6 -12.45 21.13 -16.41
N LYS A 7 -13.02 19.92 -16.34
CA LYS A 7 -14.31 19.67 -15.72
C LYS A 7 -14.26 19.87 -14.22
N LEU A 8 -13.19 19.41 -13.56
CA LEU A 8 -12.97 19.64 -12.14
C LEU A 8 -12.89 21.14 -11.82
N ASN A 9 -12.11 21.90 -12.60
CA ASN A 9 -12.00 23.35 -12.42
C ASN A 9 -13.35 24.06 -12.58
N ARG A 10 -14.14 23.64 -13.58
CA ARG A 10 -15.49 24.18 -13.79
C ARG A 10 -16.40 23.87 -12.59
N LEU A 11 -16.41 22.62 -12.12
CA LEU A 11 -17.21 22.21 -10.96
C LEU A 11 -16.82 23.00 -9.71
N LEU A 12 -15.52 23.17 -9.45
CA LEU A 12 -15.04 23.95 -8.31
C LEU A 12 -15.48 25.41 -8.39
N LEU A 13 -15.50 26.01 -9.59
CA LEU A 13 -15.98 27.38 -9.78
C LEU A 13 -17.50 27.48 -9.55
N GLU A 14 -18.27 26.54 -10.09
CA GLU A 14 -19.74 26.50 -9.92
C GLU A 14 -20.15 26.27 -8.47
N LEU A 15 -19.38 25.45 -7.75
CA LEU A 15 -19.62 25.09 -6.35
C LEU A 15 -18.98 26.06 -5.34
N ASN A 16 -18.25 27.09 -5.81
CA ASN A 16 -17.61 28.10 -4.97
C ASN A 16 -18.63 29.07 -4.35
N THR A 17 -19.49 28.51 -3.49
CA THR A 17 -20.61 29.18 -2.81
C THR A 17 -20.19 29.81 -1.48
N GLY A 18 -18.91 29.70 -1.09
CA GLY A 18 -18.39 30.10 0.22
C GLY A 18 -18.72 29.10 1.35
N GLN A 19 -19.37 27.98 1.05
CA GLN A 19 -19.61 26.88 1.99
C GLN A 19 -18.62 25.73 1.75
N PRO A 20 -18.25 24.97 2.80
CA PRO A 20 -17.42 23.79 2.64
C PRO A 20 -18.15 22.74 1.80
N LEU A 21 -17.43 22.11 0.87
CA LEU A 21 -17.96 21.01 0.08
C LEU A 21 -17.85 19.73 0.89
N TYR A 22 -18.95 19.00 0.99
CA TYR A 22 -18.94 17.64 1.48
C TYR A 22 -18.61 16.69 0.32
N VAL A 23 -17.60 15.85 0.51
CA VAL A 23 -17.09 14.93 -0.51
C VAL A 23 -17.10 13.53 0.09
N GLU A 24 -17.72 12.60 -0.62
CA GLU A 24 -17.75 11.19 -0.22
C GLU A 24 -17.33 10.29 -1.39
N VAL A 25 -16.78 9.12 -1.06
CA VAL A 25 -16.47 8.08 -2.03
C VAL A 25 -17.68 7.15 -2.16
N SER A 26 -18.25 7.08 -3.36
CA SER A 26 -19.38 6.20 -3.64
C SER A 26 -18.98 4.76 -4.01
N GLU A 27 -17.77 4.57 -4.55
CA GLU A 27 -17.25 3.27 -4.99
C GLU A 27 -15.73 3.22 -4.92
N TYR A 28 -15.18 2.09 -4.45
CA TYR A 28 -13.75 1.87 -4.23
C TYR A 28 -13.04 1.11 -5.36
N CYS A 29 -13.78 0.64 -6.37
CA CYS A 29 -13.24 -0.05 -7.55
C CYS A 29 -12.24 -1.17 -7.19
N GLY A 30 -12.61 -2.06 -6.26
CA GLY A 30 -11.77 -3.18 -5.79
C GLY A 30 -10.84 -2.85 -4.62
N ARG A 31 -10.86 -1.62 -4.10
CA ARG A 31 -10.02 -1.17 -2.97
C ARG A 31 -10.83 -0.99 -1.68
N ASP A 32 -11.70 -1.97 -1.39
CA ASP A 32 -12.62 -1.93 -0.25
C ASP A 32 -11.89 -1.83 1.10
N TYR A 33 -10.60 -2.20 1.14
CA TYR A 33 -9.71 -2.00 2.29
C TYR A 33 -9.45 -0.53 2.64
N LEU A 34 -9.96 0.44 1.86
CA LEU A 34 -9.93 1.88 2.21
C LEU A 34 -11.22 2.35 2.88
N ALA A 35 -12.32 1.58 2.80
CA ALA A 35 -13.66 2.09 3.06
C ALA A 35 -13.89 2.62 4.48
N GLU A 36 -13.19 2.06 5.45
CA GLU A 36 -13.31 2.45 6.87
C GLU A 36 -12.15 3.34 7.33
N HIS A 37 -11.25 3.73 6.42
CA HIS A 37 -10.01 4.42 6.75
C HIS A 37 -9.88 5.78 6.06
N LEU A 38 -10.80 6.17 5.18
CA LEU A 38 -10.76 7.51 4.58
C LEU A 38 -11.27 8.58 5.57
N PRO A 39 -10.68 9.79 5.58
CA PRO A 39 -11.15 10.89 6.42
C PRO A 39 -12.51 11.40 5.96
N GLU A 40 -13.30 11.99 6.86
CA GLU A 40 -14.60 12.59 6.52
C GLU A 40 -14.46 13.93 5.78
N ASP A 41 -13.40 14.69 6.02
CA ASP A 41 -13.21 16.07 5.51
C ASP A 41 -12.34 16.13 4.24
N MET A 42 -12.60 15.22 3.31
CA MET A 42 -11.84 15.10 2.06
C MET A 42 -11.96 16.33 1.15
N LYS A 43 -10.82 16.79 0.63
CA LYS A 43 -10.78 17.78 -0.46
C LYS A 43 -11.01 17.10 -1.80
N LEU A 44 -12.00 17.56 -2.56
CA LEU A 44 -12.30 17.04 -3.90
C LEU A 44 -11.08 17.02 -4.83
N THR A 45 -10.20 18.03 -4.73
CA THR A 45 -8.98 18.11 -5.54
C THR A 45 -7.97 17.01 -5.20
N GLU A 46 -7.80 16.69 -3.92
CA GLU A 46 -6.88 15.64 -3.45
C GLU A 46 -7.46 14.27 -3.80
N LEU A 47 -8.76 14.07 -3.58
CA LEU A 47 -9.44 12.84 -3.94
C LEU A 47 -9.37 12.57 -5.45
N ASN A 48 -9.53 13.60 -6.26
CA ASN A 48 -9.40 13.48 -7.71
C ASN A 48 -7.97 13.14 -8.14
N LEU A 49 -6.96 13.75 -7.50
CA LEU A 49 -5.56 13.43 -7.77
C LEU A 49 -5.23 11.98 -7.41
N LEU A 50 -5.68 11.50 -6.25
CA LEU A 50 -5.56 10.10 -5.87
C LEU A 50 -6.23 9.20 -6.90
N ALA A 51 -7.47 9.50 -7.30
CA ALA A 51 -8.21 8.72 -8.29
C ALA A 51 -7.48 8.66 -9.65
N CYS A 52 -6.82 9.74 -10.09
CA CYS A 52 -5.99 9.73 -11.30
C CYS A 52 -4.82 8.76 -11.14
N LYS A 53 -4.06 8.86 -10.05
CA LYS A 53 -2.90 7.97 -9.79
C LYS A 53 -3.32 6.50 -9.76
N LEU A 54 -4.41 6.19 -9.05
CA LEU A 54 -4.92 4.82 -8.93
C LEU A 54 -5.43 4.25 -10.26
N ALA A 55 -5.95 5.09 -11.15
CA ALA A 55 -6.41 4.66 -12.47
C ALA A 55 -5.27 4.25 -13.41
N ASP A 56 -4.07 4.80 -13.19
CA ASP A 56 -2.88 4.53 -14.00
C ASP A 56 -2.06 3.31 -13.52
N LEU A 57 -2.41 2.73 -12.37
CA LEU A 57 -1.67 1.60 -11.80
C LEU A 57 -1.88 0.31 -12.61
N SER A 58 -0.78 -0.39 -12.89
CA SER A 58 -0.83 -1.79 -13.33
C SER A 58 -1.32 -2.71 -12.19
N PRO A 59 -1.78 -3.94 -12.47
CA PRO A 59 -2.20 -4.87 -11.41
C PRO A 59 -1.13 -5.14 -10.35
N GLN A 60 0.15 -5.19 -10.75
CA GLN A 60 1.27 -5.35 -9.83
C GLN A 60 1.46 -4.09 -8.97
N GLN A 61 1.36 -2.90 -9.55
CA GLN A 61 1.44 -1.65 -8.77
C GLN A 61 0.24 -1.47 -7.85
N ASP A 62 -0.94 -1.99 -8.23
CA ASP A 62 -2.14 -1.93 -7.40
C ASP A 62 -2.01 -2.82 -6.15
N ALA A 63 -1.46 -4.03 -6.30
CA ALA A 63 -1.15 -4.87 -5.15
C ALA A 63 -0.01 -4.26 -4.30
N ALA A 64 0.98 -3.59 -4.90
CA ALA A 64 1.98 -2.84 -4.14
C ALA A 64 1.34 -1.70 -3.31
N PHE A 65 0.39 -0.95 -3.90
CA PHE A 65 -0.37 0.09 -3.21
C PHE A 65 -1.20 -0.49 -2.04
N GLU A 66 -1.93 -1.59 -2.26
CA GLU A 66 -2.66 -2.30 -1.20
C GLU A 66 -1.71 -2.73 -0.06
N GLY A 67 -0.52 -3.23 -0.41
CA GLY A 67 0.49 -3.64 0.56
C GLY A 67 0.98 -2.47 1.41
N LEU A 68 1.33 -1.35 0.79
CA LEU A 68 1.76 -0.14 1.50
C LEU A 68 0.66 0.40 2.44
N VAL A 69 -0.59 0.40 1.98
CA VAL A 69 -1.74 0.79 2.80
C VAL A 69 -1.87 -0.12 4.02
N ARG A 70 -1.84 -1.44 3.83
CA ARG A 70 -1.93 -2.40 4.94
C ARG A 70 -0.78 -2.30 5.92
N MET A 71 0.43 -2.02 5.46
CA MET A 71 1.58 -1.79 6.36
C MET A 71 1.38 -0.56 7.25
N ASP A 72 0.78 0.52 6.74
CA ASP A 72 0.44 1.68 7.56
C ASP A 72 -0.68 1.37 8.58
N LEU A 73 -1.69 0.58 8.18
CA LEU A 73 -2.75 0.11 9.07
C LEU A 73 -2.20 -0.82 10.18
N ASP A 74 -1.30 -1.75 9.84
CA ASP A 74 -0.63 -2.65 10.79
C ASP A 74 0.25 -1.89 11.80
N LYS A 75 0.79 -0.73 11.40
CA LYS A 75 1.49 0.22 12.29
C LYS A 75 0.54 1.04 13.18
N GLY A 76 -0.77 0.83 13.06
CA GLY A 76 -1.79 1.42 13.93
C GLY A 76 -2.42 2.70 13.39
N MET A 77 -2.24 3.06 12.12
CA MET A 77 -3.00 4.17 11.53
C MET A 77 -4.46 3.76 11.35
N ALA A 78 -5.37 4.39 12.09
CA ALA A 78 -6.81 4.12 11.98
C ALA A 78 -7.45 4.84 10.79
N GLU A 79 -6.96 6.04 10.49
CA GLU A 79 -7.39 6.89 9.38
C GLU A 79 -6.19 7.17 8.48
N LEU A 80 -6.42 7.20 7.17
CA LEU A 80 -5.43 7.38 6.10
C LEU A 80 -5.71 8.69 5.37
N PRO A 81 -5.03 9.78 5.76
CA PRO A 81 -5.15 11.07 5.09
C PRO A 81 -4.89 10.96 3.58
N LEU A 82 -5.64 11.73 2.77
CA LEU A 82 -5.50 11.67 1.31
C LEU A 82 -4.08 12.00 0.82
N ASN A 83 -3.38 12.92 1.48
CA ASN A 83 -1.99 13.23 1.14
C ASN A 83 -1.06 12.03 1.35
N ARG A 84 -1.28 11.21 2.39
CA ARG A 84 -0.54 9.98 2.63
C ARG A 84 -0.86 8.94 1.56
N LEU A 85 -2.12 8.74 1.21
CA LEU A 85 -2.50 7.84 0.12
C LEU A 85 -1.89 8.26 -1.22
N ILE A 86 -1.78 9.55 -1.48
CA ILE A 86 -1.11 10.08 -2.68
C ILE A 86 0.40 9.77 -2.66
N ASP A 87 1.07 9.90 -1.51
CA ASP A 87 2.47 9.49 -1.35
C ASP A 87 2.63 7.99 -1.60
N LEU A 88 1.77 7.16 -1.01
CA LEU A 88 1.81 5.70 -1.21
C LEU A 88 1.58 5.31 -2.68
N ALA A 89 0.60 5.93 -3.35
CA ALA A 89 0.34 5.71 -4.78
C ALA A 89 1.49 6.20 -5.67
N SER A 90 2.30 7.15 -5.18
CA SER A 90 3.52 7.60 -5.87
C SER A 90 4.73 6.70 -5.57
N SER A 91 4.62 5.82 -4.57
CA SER A 91 5.69 4.96 -4.08
C SER A 91 5.50 3.50 -4.45
N VAL A 92 4.57 3.15 -5.35
CA VAL A 92 4.28 1.75 -5.70
C VAL A 92 5.49 0.96 -6.22
N ASP A 93 6.51 1.65 -6.74
CA ASP A 93 7.75 1.04 -7.23
C ASP A 93 8.78 0.77 -6.10
N CYS A 94 8.50 1.15 -4.85
CA CYS A 94 9.38 0.92 -3.70
C CYS A 94 9.25 -0.48 -3.06
N CYS A 95 8.42 -1.35 -3.64
CA CYS A 95 8.05 -2.63 -3.07
C CYS A 95 8.64 -3.82 -3.84
N HIS A 96 8.92 -4.91 -3.12
CA HIS A 96 9.08 -6.23 -3.71
C HIS A 96 7.79 -7.03 -3.53
N MET A 97 7.46 -7.83 -4.55
CA MET A 97 6.25 -8.65 -4.56
C MET A 97 6.57 -10.10 -4.89
N VAL A 98 5.90 -11.00 -4.19
CA VAL A 98 5.86 -12.43 -4.47
C VAL A 98 4.42 -12.80 -4.79
N ALA A 99 4.09 -12.84 -6.09
CA ALA A 99 2.71 -13.00 -6.56
C ALA A 99 2.10 -14.36 -6.18
N GLU A 100 2.94 -15.38 -6.04
CA GLU A 100 2.57 -16.76 -5.73
C GLU A 100 2.30 -16.98 -4.24
N ALA A 101 2.68 -16.03 -3.37
CA ALA A 101 2.59 -16.17 -1.92
C ALA A 101 1.36 -15.44 -1.35
N GLY A 102 0.27 -16.17 -1.15
CA GLY A 102 -0.95 -15.67 -0.50
C GLY A 102 -1.07 -16.00 0.99
N ASN A 103 -0.12 -16.76 1.55
CA ASN A 103 -0.09 -17.13 2.96
C ASN A 103 1.34 -17.48 3.43
N ASP A 104 1.51 -17.65 4.74
CA ASP A 104 2.82 -17.93 5.37
C ASP A 104 3.47 -19.21 4.82
N GLU A 105 2.71 -20.25 4.47
CA GLU A 105 3.26 -21.52 3.96
C GLU A 105 3.82 -21.34 2.54
N GLN A 106 3.06 -20.71 1.65
CA GLN A 106 3.52 -20.39 0.29
C GLN A 106 4.72 -19.44 0.30
N LEU A 107 4.73 -18.47 1.21
CA LEU A 107 5.88 -17.61 1.41
C LEU A 107 7.09 -18.41 1.89
N GLY A 108 6.91 -19.34 2.84
CA GLY A 108 7.98 -20.22 3.29
C GLY A 108 8.61 -21.02 2.16
N HIS A 109 7.79 -21.58 1.26
CA HIS A 109 8.28 -22.26 0.05
C HIS A 109 9.11 -21.32 -0.82
N PHE A 110 8.60 -20.12 -1.11
CA PHE A 110 9.33 -19.13 -1.89
C PHE A 110 10.71 -18.82 -1.27
N TYR A 111 10.81 -18.70 0.05
CA TYR A 111 12.08 -18.39 0.70
C TYR A 111 13.09 -19.54 0.60
N VAL A 112 12.63 -20.77 0.79
CA VAL A 112 13.49 -21.96 0.72
C VAL A 112 13.91 -22.24 -0.72
N ASP A 113 12.98 -22.18 -1.68
CA ASP A 113 13.23 -22.48 -3.09
C ASP A 113 14.20 -21.48 -3.76
N ASN A 114 14.28 -20.26 -3.22
CA ASN A 114 15.20 -19.21 -3.71
C ASN A 114 16.48 -19.07 -2.85
N ASP A 115 16.76 -20.03 -1.95
CA ASP A 115 17.94 -20.05 -1.07
C ASP A 115 18.12 -18.76 -0.25
N PHE A 116 17.03 -18.12 0.17
CA PHE A 116 17.13 -16.98 1.08
C PHE A 116 17.67 -17.43 2.46
N PRO A 117 18.40 -16.56 3.17
CA PRO A 117 19.09 -16.90 4.42
C PRO A 117 18.13 -17.01 5.64
N VAL A 118 16.99 -17.70 5.47
CA VAL A 118 16.04 -18.02 6.54
C VAL A 118 16.37 -19.32 7.26
N LEU A 119 17.15 -20.18 6.61
CA LEU A 119 17.66 -21.46 7.14
C LEU A 119 19.19 -21.44 7.19
N PRO A 120 19.81 -22.24 8.10
CA PRO A 120 21.24 -22.48 8.06
C PRO A 120 21.68 -23.06 6.70
N ALA A 121 22.82 -22.60 6.18
CA ALA A 121 23.37 -23.12 4.93
C ALA A 121 23.78 -24.61 5.06
N GLY A 122 23.58 -25.38 3.98
CA GLY A 122 24.06 -26.76 3.88
C GLY A 122 23.21 -27.80 4.60
N LEU A 123 21.90 -27.56 4.73
CA LEU A 123 20.95 -28.58 5.21
C LEU A 123 20.87 -29.74 4.20
N PRO A 124 20.84 -31.01 4.65
CA PRO A 124 20.60 -32.15 3.77
C PRO A 124 19.23 -32.06 3.10
N GLU A 125 19.11 -32.50 1.84
CA GLU A 125 17.85 -32.44 1.08
C GLU A 125 16.71 -33.21 1.77
N GLU A 126 17.03 -34.29 2.49
CA GLU A 126 16.05 -35.13 3.19
C GLU A 126 15.32 -34.39 4.31
N VAL A 127 15.86 -33.27 4.81
CA VAL A 127 15.18 -32.47 5.84
C VAL A 127 14.19 -31.47 5.25
N TYR A 128 14.22 -31.20 3.94
CA TYR A 128 13.34 -30.22 3.31
C TYR A 128 11.87 -30.64 3.41
N GLU A 129 11.58 -31.93 3.26
CA GLU A 129 10.23 -32.50 3.45
C GLU A 129 9.71 -32.39 4.90
N LEU A 130 10.59 -32.11 5.87
CA LEU A 130 10.27 -32.00 7.28
C LEU A 130 10.19 -30.54 7.78
N LEU A 131 10.45 -29.57 6.90
CA LEU A 131 10.43 -28.16 7.26
C LEU A 131 9.00 -27.69 7.50
N ASP A 132 8.84 -26.83 8.51
CA ASP A 132 7.61 -26.08 8.73
C ASP A 132 7.66 -24.79 7.89
N TYR A 133 7.22 -24.90 6.63
CA TYR A 133 7.19 -23.77 5.71
C TYR A 133 6.30 -22.63 6.21
N GLY A 134 5.20 -22.94 6.92
CA GLY A 134 4.36 -21.93 7.56
C GLY A 134 5.11 -21.13 8.63
N ALA A 135 5.90 -21.79 9.48
CA ALA A 135 6.73 -21.10 10.46
C ALA A 135 7.85 -20.28 9.82
N ILE A 136 8.47 -20.79 8.75
CA ILE A 136 9.53 -20.08 8.01
C ILE A 136 8.98 -18.80 7.39
N GLY A 137 7.88 -18.88 6.62
CA GLY A 137 7.32 -17.72 5.96
C GLY A 137 6.75 -16.71 6.95
N ARG A 138 6.14 -17.17 8.06
CA ARG A 138 5.72 -16.27 9.14
C ARG A 138 6.88 -15.48 9.72
N LYS A 139 8.00 -16.16 10.00
CA LYS A 139 9.20 -15.53 10.53
C LYS A 139 9.72 -14.48 9.56
N ALA A 140 9.89 -14.84 8.28
CA ALA A 140 10.35 -13.91 7.25
C ALA A 140 9.44 -12.67 7.15
N ARG A 141 8.13 -12.88 7.07
CA ARG A 141 7.13 -11.80 7.03
C ARG A 141 7.23 -10.86 8.22
N GLN A 142 7.37 -11.40 9.43
CA GLN A 142 7.48 -10.60 10.65
C GLN A 142 8.79 -9.83 10.75
N GLU A 143 9.90 -10.43 10.32
CA GLU A 143 11.23 -9.78 10.33
C GLU A 143 11.32 -8.64 9.30
N GLU A 144 10.68 -8.80 8.14
CA GLU A 144 10.68 -7.79 7.09
C GLU A 144 9.54 -6.76 7.19
N GLY A 145 8.49 -7.07 7.94
CA GLY A 145 7.30 -6.23 8.05
C GLY A 145 6.43 -6.22 6.79
N GLY A 146 6.47 -7.27 5.99
CA GLY A 146 5.62 -7.41 4.81
C GLY A 146 4.19 -7.86 5.14
N VAL A 147 3.31 -7.79 4.14
CA VAL A 147 1.88 -8.08 4.27
C VAL A 147 1.36 -8.89 3.09
N PHE A 148 0.30 -9.66 3.30
CA PHE A 148 -0.42 -10.31 2.21
C PHE A 148 -1.46 -9.35 1.64
N THR A 149 -1.59 -9.36 0.32
CA THR A 149 -2.50 -8.56 -0.51
C THR A 149 -3.36 -9.47 -1.37
N SER A 150 -4.35 -8.90 -2.07
CA SER A 150 -5.11 -9.61 -3.09
C SER A 150 -4.23 -10.13 -4.25
N GLY A 151 -3.06 -9.53 -4.46
CA GLY A 151 -2.09 -9.90 -5.50
C GLY A 151 -0.85 -10.67 -5.03
N GLY A 152 -0.80 -11.10 -3.76
CA GLY A 152 0.33 -11.84 -3.18
C GLY A 152 1.01 -11.13 -2.00
N TYR A 153 2.22 -11.54 -1.65
CA TYR A 153 3.00 -10.95 -0.57
C TYR A 153 3.74 -9.69 -1.06
N VAL A 154 3.66 -8.62 -0.27
CA VAL A 154 4.30 -7.34 -0.57
C VAL A 154 5.15 -6.92 0.63
N VAL A 155 6.37 -6.45 0.36
CA VAL A 155 7.28 -5.88 1.35
C VAL A 155 7.86 -4.56 0.80
N GLN A 156 7.93 -3.54 1.64
CA GLN A 156 8.60 -2.29 1.30
C GLN A 156 10.12 -2.53 1.27
N HIS A 157 10.77 -2.22 0.15
CA HIS A 157 12.20 -2.41 -0.05
C HIS A 157 13.01 -1.10 -0.04
N SER A 158 12.40 0.03 -0.39
CA SER A 158 13.06 1.34 -0.34
C SER A 158 12.18 2.42 0.28
N ASP A 159 12.76 3.61 0.51
CA ASP A 159 12.05 4.75 1.07
C ASP A 159 10.87 5.20 0.20
N LEU A 160 9.85 5.74 0.86
CA LEU A 160 8.66 6.28 0.21
C LEU A 160 8.93 7.69 -0.35
N ASP A 161 8.33 7.99 -1.49
CA ASP A 161 8.21 9.36 -1.99
C ASP A 161 7.13 10.10 -1.20
N VAL A 162 7.56 10.91 -0.23
CA VAL A 162 6.69 11.75 0.62
C VAL A 162 6.59 13.20 0.15
N SER A 163 6.94 13.47 -1.11
CA SER A 163 7.00 14.83 -1.66
C SER A 163 5.63 15.53 -1.61
N TYR A 164 4.53 14.80 -1.77
CA TYR A 164 3.21 15.42 -1.78
C TYR A 164 2.83 15.91 -0.39
N SER A 165 2.90 15.06 0.64
CA SER A 165 2.59 15.48 2.01
C SER A 165 3.53 16.59 2.52
N GLN A 166 4.81 16.55 2.16
CA GLN A 166 5.77 17.61 2.49
C GLN A 166 5.40 18.96 1.83
N SER A 167 4.95 18.94 0.57
CA SER A 167 4.54 20.16 -0.14
C SER A 167 3.29 20.82 0.46
N GLN A 168 2.45 20.06 1.16
CA GLN A 168 1.23 20.55 1.82
C GLN A 168 1.47 21.08 3.25
N GLY A 169 2.73 21.09 3.73
CA GLY A 169 3.07 21.57 5.08
C GLY A 169 2.82 20.57 6.21
N GLY A 170 2.78 19.26 5.91
CA GLY A 170 2.68 18.21 6.94
C GLY A 170 3.94 18.13 7.82
N PRO A 171 3.82 17.68 9.09
CA PRO A 171 4.96 17.58 9.98
C PRO A 171 5.98 16.57 9.43
N SER A 172 7.26 16.93 9.44
CA SER A 172 8.36 16.00 9.20
C SER A 172 8.24 14.83 10.17
N MET A 173 7.82 13.66 9.68
CA MET A 173 8.05 12.42 10.40
C MET A 173 9.53 12.06 10.24
N GLU A 174 10.39 12.72 11.02
CA GLU A 174 11.70 12.13 11.35
C GLU A 174 11.40 10.88 12.18
N VAL A 175 11.55 9.71 11.56
CA VAL A 175 11.61 8.44 12.29
C VAL A 175 12.99 8.40 12.92
N GLY A 176 13.01 8.56 14.25
CA GLY A 176 14.21 8.42 15.06
C GLY A 176 14.83 7.03 14.89
N LEU A 177 16.17 7.04 14.86
CA LEU A 177 17.10 5.91 14.79
C LEU A 177 16.77 4.77 15.77
#